data_AF-A0A2N2D5G2-F1
#
_entry.id   AF-A0A2N2D5G2-F1
#
_cell.length_a   1.000
_cell.length_b   1.000
_cell.length_c   1.000
_cell.angle_alpha   90.00
_cell.angle_beta   90.00
_cell.angle_gamma   90.00
#
_symmetry.space_group_name_H-M   'P 1'
#
loop_
_entity.id
_entity.type
_entity.pdbx_description
1 polymer ?
#
loop_
_entity_poly.entity_id
_entity_poly.type
_entity_poly.pdbx_seq_one_letter_code
_entity_poly.pdbx_strand_id
1 'polypeptide(L)'
;MVDDIDDKIASVDDKIAAIDDKIVEVGNLSLPLASYAEDAEEETAAVQEPIFFNKIRIYELAKELGISSKSLVNIVQELGIEAFNHMNCLDENQVLLIRKSLDISHKDTIEMIKPRLLRKNIDGDRDTIKVRRPNNRQSEISIEDLKKAHPYLAVRTLHERGYSIRDIAQMLERGQGEVSLIMNLSQKKKACI
;
A
#
# COMPACT_ATOMS: atom_id res chain seq x y z
N MET A 1 20.78 -65.46 19.78
CA MET A 1 20.93 -64.21 18.99
C MET A 1 19.59 -63.49 18.77
N VAL A 2 18.45 -64.08 19.16
CA VAL A 2 17.13 -63.42 19.10
C VAL A 2 16.72 -62.84 20.46
N ASP A 3 17.32 -63.33 21.55
CA ASP A 3 16.95 -62.94 22.93
C ASP A 3 17.47 -61.55 23.35
N ASP A 4 18.56 -61.05 22.75
CA ASP A 4 19.12 -59.72 23.06
C ASP A 4 18.30 -58.53 22.50
N ILE A 5 17.35 -58.80 21.59
CA ILE A 5 16.50 -57.76 20.99
C ILE A 5 15.29 -57.49 21.90
N ASP A 6 14.71 -58.54 22.49
CA ASP A 6 13.53 -58.43 23.35
C ASP A 6 13.84 -57.65 24.64
N ASP A 7 15.04 -57.84 25.21
CA ASP A 7 15.51 -57.07 26.38
C ASP A 7 15.68 -55.56 26.08
N LYS A 8 16.04 -55.22 24.84
CA LYS A 8 16.13 -53.82 24.40
C LYS A 8 14.77 -53.20 24.13
N ILE A 9 13.81 -53.98 23.63
CA ILE A 9 12.43 -53.53 23.42
C ILE A 9 11.76 -53.27 24.76
N ALA A 10 11.90 -54.18 25.73
CA ALA A 10 11.39 -54.00 27.09
C ALA A 10 11.94 -52.72 27.76
N SER A 11 13.24 -52.44 27.60
CA SER A 11 13.84 -51.20 28.12
C SER A 11 13.34 -49.92 27.43
N VAL A 12 12.84 -50.02 26.20
CA VAL A 12 12.25 -48.88 25.48
C VAL A 12 10.81 -48.66 25.93
N ASP A 13 10.03 -49.73 26.11
CA ASP A 13 8.65 -49.66 26.60
C ASP A 13 8.57 -49.07 28.02
N ASP A 14 9.49 -49.45 28.92
CA ASP A 14 9.60 -48.86 30.26
C ASP A 14 9.92 -47.35 30.23
N LYS A 15 10.70 -46.90 29.23
CA LYS A 15 11.01 -45.47 29.04
C LYS A 15 9.84 -44.71 28.45
N ILE A 16 9.04 -45.34 27.59
CA ILE A 16 7.82 -44.75 27.03
C ILE A 16 6.76 -44.59 28.13
N ALA A 17 6.55 -45.61 28.97
CA ALA A 17 5.63 -45.53 30.10
C ALA A 17 5.99 -44.40 31.08
N ALA A 18 7.29 -44.19 31.35
CA ALA A 18 7.77 -43.10 32.19
C ALA A 18 7.60 -41.69 31.57
N ILE A 19 7.47 -41.59 30.23
CA ILE A 19 7.18 -40.33 29.54
C ILE A 19 5.68 -40.03 29.60
N ASP A 20 4.82 -41.03 29.44
CA ASP A 20 3.37 -40.86 29.50
C ASP A 20 2.91 -40.38 30.89
N ASP A 21 3.49 -40.91 31.98
CA ASP A 21 3.18 -40.44 33.35
C ASP A 21 3.58 -38.98 33.59
N LYS A 22 4.62 -38.46 32.90
CA LYS A 22 5.00 -37.05 32.96
C LYS A 22 4.12 -36.14 32.12
N ILE A 23 3.46 -36.65 31.09
CA ILE A 23 2.53 -35.87 30.25
C ILE A 23 1.19 -35.66 30.96
N VAL A 24 0.76 -36.62 31.78
CA VAL A 24 -0.48 -36.52 32.58
C VAL A 24 -0.38 -35.42 33.65
N GLU A 25 0.82 -35.14 34.18
CA GLU A 25 1.03 -34.09 35.20
C GLU A 25 0.98 -32.64 34.64
N VAL A 26 1.18 -32.45 33.32
CA VAL A 26 1.02 -31.14 32.67
C VAL A 26 -0.45 -30.87 32.30
N GLY A 27 -1.31 -31.89 32.35
CA GLY A 27 -2.69 -31.86 31.88
C GLY A 27 -3.76 -31.44 32.90
N ASN A 28 -3.42 -31.11 34.14
CA ASN A 28 -4.39 -30.83 35.21
C ASN A 28 -4.21 -29.47 35.90
N LEU A 29 -4.09 -28.40 35.13
CA LEU A 29 -4.43 -27.06 35.63
C LEU A 29 -5.95 -26.84 35.52
N SER A 30 -6.72 -27.60 36.32
CA SER A 30 -8.12 -27.31 36.60
C SER A 30 -8.17 -26.03 37.43
N LEU A 31 -8.40 -24.89 36.76
CA LEU A 31 -8.68 -23.63 37.44
C LEU A 31 -10.06 -23.73 38.11
N PRO A 32 -10.17 -23.52 39.44
CA PRO A 32 -11.44 -23.61 40.15
C PRO A 32 -12.33 -22.43 39.77
N LEU A 33 -13.51 -22.74 39.24
CA LEU A 33 -14.60 -21.83 38.95
C LEU A 33 -15.26 -21.40 40.27
N ALA A 34 -14.67 -20.47 41.02
CA ALA A 34 -15.33 -19.84 42.17
C ALA A 34 -14.74 -18.46 42.52
N SER A 35 -15.58 -17.44 42.31
CA SER A 35 -15.77 -16.26 43.17
C SER A 35 -14.56 -15.38 43.56
N TYR A 36 -14.25 -14.40 42.73
CA TYR A 36 -13.86 -13.04 43.16
C TYR A 36 -14.71 -12.10 42.29
N ALA A 37 -15.89 -11.70 42.76
CA ALA A 37 -16.13 -10.44 43.46
C ALA A 37 -15.91 -9.24 42.52
N GLU A 38 -17.05 -8.63 42.18
CA GLU A 38 -17.24 -7.41 41.39
C GLU A 38 -16.38 -6.27 41.91
N ASP A 39 -15.63 -5.62 41.03
CA ASP A 39 -15.33 -4.19 41.09
C ASP A 39 -14.75 -3.72 39.74
N ALA A 40 -15.58 -2.94 39.04
CA ALA A 40 -15.24 -1.85 38.12
C ALA A 40 -14.47 -2.13 36.80
N GLU A 41 -15.23 -1.88 35.72
CA GLU A 41 -14.81 -1.47 34.37
C GLU A 41 -14.34 -2.58 33.40
N GLU A 42 -15.33 -3.38 33.00
CA GLU A 42 -15.35 -4.04 31.69
C GLU A 42 -15.25 -3.00 30.55
N GLU A 43 -14.11 -2.96 29.89
CA GLU A 43 -14.05 -2.70 28.45
C GLU A 43 -13.44 -3.94 27.79
N THR A 44 -14.27 -4.97 27.60
CA THR A 44 -13.91 -6.17 26.85
C THR A 44 -13.70 -5.79 25.38
N ALA A 45 -12.49 -5.34 25.05
CA ALA A 45 -12.04 -5.17 23.69
C ALA A 45 -11.98 -6.56 23.03
N ALA A 46 -13.03 -6.86 22.28
CA ALA A 46 -13.18 -8.07 21.50
C ALA A 46 -11.90 -8.36 20.70
N VAL A 47 -11.19 -9.44 21.07
CA VAL A 47 -10.24 -10.10 20.17
C VAL A 47 -11.10 -10.78 19.11
N GLN A 48 -11.50 -10.01 18.10
CA GLN A 48 -12.07 -10.56 16.88
C GLN A 48 -10.95 -11.36 16.22
N GLU A 49 -11.06 -12.70 16.22
CA GLU A 49 -10.26 -13.48 15.29
C GLU A 49 -10.61 -12.99 13.87
N PRO A 50 -9.61 -12.54 13.09
CA PRO A 50 -9.88 -11.96 11.78
C PRO A 50 -10.47 -13.05 10.88
N ILE A 51 -11.68 -12.80 10.39
CA ILE A 51 -12.30 -13.55 9.29
C ILE A 51 -11.41 -13.41 8.05
N PHE A 52 -10.55 -14.41 7.80
CA PHE A 52 -9.64 -14.41 6.66
C PHE A 52 -10.40 -14.71 5.37
N PHE A 53 -10.70 -13.63 4.64
CA PHE A 53 -10.94 -13.73 3.21
C PHE A 53 -9.62 -14.10 2.54
N ASN A 54 -9.60 -15.18 1.74
CA ASN A 54 -8.40 -15.68 1.05
C ASN A 54 -7.60 -14.59 0.30
N LYS A 55 -8.24 -13.47 -0.06
CA LYS A 55 -7.62 -12.30 -0.69
C LYS A 55 -8.31 -11.03 -0.20
N ILE A 56 -7.55 -10.05 0.29
CA ILE A 56 -8.06 -8.74 0.75
C ILE A 56 -7.49 -7.64 -0.13
N ARG A 57 -8.29 -6.64 -0.52
CA ARG A 57 -7.74 -5.51 -1.28
C ARG A 57 -7.02 -4.52 -0.38
N ILE A 58 -5.98 -3.87 -0.91
CA ILE A 58 -5.14 -2.94 -0.13
C ILE A 58 -5.95 -1.80 0.49
N TYR A 59 -6.96 -1.25 -0.20
CA TYR A 59 -7.79 -0.20 0.40
C TYR A 59 -8.64 -0.69 1.58
N GLU A 60 -9.03 -1.98 1.60
CA GLU A 60 -9.80 -2.58 2.69
C GLU A 60 -8.89 -2.76 3.90
N LEU A 61 -7.70 -3.32 3.69
CA LEU A 61 -6.66 -3.42 4.73
C LEU A 61 -6.25 -2.03 5.26
N ALA A 62 -6.11 -1.05 4.38
CA ALA A 62 -5.80 0.33 4.78
C ALA A 62 -6.88 0.93 5.67
N LYS A 63 -8.16 0.66 5.36
CA LYS A 63 -9.30 1.13 6.14
C LYS A 63 -9.37 0.45 7.50
N GLU A 64 -9.05 -0.85 7.57
CA GLU A 64 -8.95 -1.60 8.82
C GLU A 64 -7.85 -1.06 9.73
N LEU A 65 -6.69 -0.72 9.16
CA LEU A 65 -5.52 -0.23 9.88
C LEU A 65 -5.55 1.29 10.14
N GLY A 66 -6.54 2.02 9.61
CA GLY A 66 -6.63 3.48 9.75
C GLY A 66 -5.55 4.27 9.00
N ILE A 67 -4.85 3.65 8.05
CA ILE A 67 -3.74 4.26 7.28
C ILE A 67 -4.26 4.68 5.90
N SER A 68 -3.66 5.71 5.28
CA SER A 68 -4.02 6.08 3.92
C SER A 68 -3.65 4.97 2.93
N SER A 69 -4.51 4.68 1.94
CA SER A 69 -4.24 3.63 0.96
C SER A 69 -2.93 3.84 0.19
N LYS A 70 -2.54 5.11 -0.02
CA LYS A 70 -1.26 5.46 -0.66
C LYS A 70 -0.07 5.16 0.24
N SER A 71 -0.15 5.46 1.53
CA SER A 71 0.90 5.12 2.49
C SER A 71 1.09 3.61 2.59
N LEU A 72 -0.01 2.85 2.62
CA LEU A 72 0.05 1.40 2.67
C LEU A 72 0.71 0.82 1.41
N VAL A 73 0.36 1.32 0.22
CA VAL A 73 1.00 0.90 -1.05
C VAL A 73 2.53 1.08 -1.01
N ASN A 74 3.02 2.20 -0.45
CA ASN A 74 4.47 2.42 -0.32
C ASN A 74 5.12 1.39 0.60
N ILE A 75 4.51 1.10 1.76
CA ILE A 75 5.02 0.11 2.72
C ILE A 75 5.05 -1.28 2.08
N VAL A 76 4.00 -1.63 1.32
CA VAL A 76 3.92 -2.90 0.61
C VAL A 76 5.04 -3.04 -0.44
N GLN A 77 5.38 -1.96 -1.14
CA GLN A 77 6.50 -1.93 -2.09
C GLN A 77 7.86 -2.05 -1.39
N GLU A 78 8.03 -1.43 -0.22
CA GLU A 78 9.25 -1.56 0.59
C GLU A 78 9.46 -3.00 1.09
N LEU A 79 8.38 -3.74 1.34
CA LEU A 79 8.40 -5.16 1.69
C LEU A 79 8.67 -6.08 0.48
N GLY A 80 8.84 -5.53 -0.73
CA GLY A 80 9.10 -6.29 -1.95
C GLY A 80 7.87 -7.00 -2.53
N ILE A 81 6.66 -6.59 -2.13
CA ILE A 81 5.41 -7.11 -2.69
C ILE A 81 5.02 -6.25 -3.90
N GLU A 82 4.73 -6.89 -5.04
CA GLU A 82 4.37 -6.22 -6.30
C GLU A 82 2.95 -5.64 -6.28
N ALA A 83 2.73 -4.62 -5.44
CA ALA A 83 1.48 -3.88 -5.40
C ALA A 83 1.68 -2.39 -5.75
N PHE A 84 1.23 -2.02 -6.95
CA PHE A 84 1.35 -0.65 -7.45
C PHE A 84 0.10 0.19 -7.19
N ASN A 85 -1.05 -0.45 -7.01
CA ASN A 85 -2.34 0.21 -6.91
C ASN A 85 -3.12 -0.27 -5.69
N HIS A 86 -3.88 0.63 -5.08
CA HIS A 86 -4.75 0.36 -3.93
C HIS A 86 -5.85 -0.68 -4.21
N MET A 87 -6.14 -0.96 -5.48
CA MET A 87 -7.08 -1.99 -5.91
C MET A 87 -6.47 -3.40 -5.97
N ASN A 88 -5.14 -3.55 -5.85
CA ASN A 88 -4.51 -4.86 -5.84
C ASN A 88 -4.99 -5.68 -4.63
N CYS A 89 -5.14 -6.98 -4.86
CA CYS A 89 -5.43 -7.95 -3.82
C CYS A 89 -4.12 -8.45 -3.21
N LEU A 90 -4.11 -8.59 -1.89
CA LEU A 90 -3.04 -9.20 -1.11
C LEU A 90 -3.48 -10.59 -0.65
N ASP A 91 -2.55 -11.53 -0.70
CA ASP A 91 -2.73 -12.85 -0.11
C ASP A 91 -2.56 -12.76 1.42
N GLU A 92 -3.14 -13.73 2.14
CA GLU A 92 -3.07 -13.82 3.60
C GLU A 92 -1.63 -13.69 4.16
N ASN A 93 -0.68 -14.40 3.55
CA ASN A 93 0.74 -14.34 3.94
C ASN A 93 1.30 -12.91 3.82
N GLN A 94 0.89 -12.16 2.80
CA GLN A 94 1.32 -10.78 2.57
C GLN A 94 0.68 -9.85 3.61
N VAL A 95 -0.62 -10.02 3.87
CA VAL A 95 -1.34 -9.25 4.90
C VAL A 95 -0.70 -9.44 6.27
N LEU A 96 -0.32 -10.66 6.63
CA LEU A 96 0.33 -10.97 7.91
C LEU A 96 1.69 -10.26 8.04
N LEU A 97 2.51 -10.28 6.99
CA LEU A 97 3.79 -9.58 6.96
C LEU A 97 3.62 -8.06 7.12
N ILE A 98 2.64 -7.49 6.43
CA ILE A 98 2.34 -6.05 6.50
C ILE A 98 1.88 -5.67 7.91
N ARG A 99 0.94 -6.40 8.50
CA ARG A 99 0.48 -6.17 9.89
C ARG A 99 1.65 -6.23 10.86
N LYS A 100 2.49 -7.27 10.76
CA LYS A 100 3.68 -7.42 11.61
C LYS A 100 4.65 -6.24 11.48
N SER A 101 4.90 -5.75 10.27
CA SER A 101 5.78 -4.59 10.04
C SER A 101 5.22 -3.29 10.63
N LEU A 102 3.89 -3.14 10.63
CA LEU A 102 3.19 -1.97 11.14
C LEU A 102 3.08 -1.97 12.67
N ASP A 103 2.85 -3.13 13.28
CA ASP A 103 2.80 -3.27 14.75
C ASP A 103 4.17 -2.94 15.37
N ILE A 104 5.26 -3.33 14.71
CA ILE A 104 6.62 -2.95 15.12
C ILE A 104 6.80 -1.43 15.06
N SER A 105 6.18 -0.75 14.08
CA SER A 105 6.27 0.70 13.92
C SER A 105 5.38 1.49 14.89
N HIS A 106 4.27 0.91 15.37
CA HIS A 106 3.33 1.61 16.27
C HIS A 106 3.87 1.80 17.69
N LYS A 107 4.84 0.99 18.14
CA LYS A 107 5.51 1.22 19.43
C LYS A 107 6.41 2.46 19.46
N ASP A 108 6.89 2.93 18.30
CA ASP A 108 7.88 4.01 18.24
C ASP A 108 7.35 5.33 17.61
N THR A 109 6.14 5.35 17.02
CA THR A 109 5.74 6.46 16.12
C THR A 109 4.81 7.52 16.73
N ILE A 110 4.22 7.30 17.92
CA ILE A 110 3.22 8.24 18.49
C ILE A 110 3.83 9.62 18.84
N GLU A 111 5.16 9.77 19.01
CA GLU A 111 5.77 11.07 19.33
C GLU A 111 6.22 11.93 18.13
N MET A 112 6.23 11.42 16.89
CA MET A 112 6.88 12.13 15.76
C MET A 112 5.96 12.79 14.72
N ILE A 113 4.64 12.81 14.91
CA ILE A 113 3.71 13.51 14.00
C ILE A 113 3.48 14.96 14.45
N LYS A 114 4.56 15.74 14.52
CA LYS A 114 4.54 17.19 14.27
C LYS A 114 5.59 17.52 13.22
N PRO A 115 5.26 17.59 11.91
CA PRO A 115 6.21 18.04 10.91
C PRO A 115 6.37 19.56 11.00
N ARG A 116 7.24 20.02 11.92
CA ARG A 116 7.79 21.38 11.91
C ARG A 116 8.92 21.42 10.89
N LEU A 117 8.60 21.95 9.72
CA LEU A 117 9.49 22.68 8.81
C LEU A 117 10.99 22.65 9.17
N LEU A 118 11.72 21.65 8.68
CA LEU A 118 13.17 21.71 8.56
C LEU A 118 13.55 21.38 7.12
N ARG A 119 13.42 22.41 6.28
CA ARG A 119 14.19 22.53 5.04
C ARG A 119 15.66 22.62 5.44
N LYS A 120 16.47 21.61 5.14
CA LYS A 120 17.93 21.78 5.10
C LYS A 120 18.33 22.23 3.70
N ASN A 121 19.00 23.38 3.67
CA ASN A 121 19.72 23.91 2.53
C ASN A 121 20.73 22.86 2.04
N ILE A 122 20.70 22.58 0.74
CA ILE A 122 21.77 21.87 0.04
C ILE A 122 22.30 22.90 -0.96
N ASP A 123 23.35 23.60 -0.55
CA ASP A 123 24.21 24.35 -1.46
C ASP A 123 24.92 23.30 -2.34
N GLY A 124 24.58 23.24 -3.62
CA GLY A 124 25.14 22.24 -4.53
C GLY A 124 24.35 22.11 -5.83
N ASP A 125 24.55 23.07 -6.72
CA ASP A 125 24.53 22.94 -8.19
C ASP A 125 23.60 21.86 -8.78
N ARG A 126 22.30 22.15 -8.79
CA ARG A 126 21.37 21.60 -9.79
C ARG A 126 20.34 22.67 -10.08
N ASP A 127 20.19 23.01 -11.35
CA ASP A 127 19.09 23.79 -11.90
C ASP A 127 17.74 23.21 -11.45
N THR A 128 17.28 23.60 -10.26
CA THR A 128 15.94 23.29 -9.78
C THR A 128 14.99 24.19 -10.55
N ILE A 129 14.45 23.65 -11.63
CA ILE A 129 13.26 24.16 -12.29
C ILE A 129 12.21 24.37 -11.20
N LYS A 130 12.01 25.62 -10.79
CA LYS A 130 10.87 26.03 -9.97
C LYS A 130 9.63 25.75 -10.80
N VAL A 131 9.02 24.58 -10.60
CA VAL A 131 7.65 24.32 -11.07
C VAL A 131 6.74 25.22 -10.22
N ARG A 132 6.69 26.50 -10.60
CA ARG A 132 5.61 27.41 -10.22
C ARG A 132 4.35 26.70 -10.68
N ARG A 133 3.53 26.20 -9.76
CA ARG A 133 2.15 25.83 -10.09
C ARG A 133 1.52 27.10 -10.64
N PRO A 134 1.22 27.20 -11.95
CA PRO A 134 0.63 28.41 -12.48
C PRO A 134 -0.79 28.43 -11.94
N ASN A 135 -1.01 29.36 -11.00
CA ASN A 135 -2.35 29.67 -10.51
C ASN A 135 -3.20 30.03 -11.72
N ASN A 136 -4.28 29.27 -11.88
CA ASN A 136 -5.26 29.37 -12.95
C ASN A 136 -6.00 30.71 -12.88
N ARG A 137 -5.40 31.74 -13.45
CA ARG A 137 -6.13 32.85 -14.07
C ARG A 137 -5.77 32.75 -15.53
N GLN A 138 -6.79 32.74 -16.38
CA GLN A 138 -6.70 32.62 -17.83
C GLN A 138 -5.81 33.76 -18.37
N SER A 139 -4.50 33.62 -18.27
CA SER A 139 -3.57 34.43 -19.03
C SER A 139 -3.84 34.03 -20.47
N GLU A 140 -4.31 34.96 -21.27
CA GLU A 140 -4.42 34.83 -22.72
C GLU A 140 -3.06 34.40 -23.25
N ILE A 141 -2.87 33.09 -23.40
CA ILE A 141 -1.60 32.56 -23.88
C ILE A 141 -1.50 33.02 -25.33
N SER A 142 -0.49 33.83 -25.64
CA SER A 142 -0.27 34.38 -26.96
C SER A 142 -0.20 33.26 -28.00
N ILE A 143 -0.82 33.49 -29.15
CA ILE A 143 -0.83 32.54 -30.28
C ILE A 143 0.62 32.20 -30.68
N GLU A 144 1.51 33.18 -30.59
CA GLU A 144 2.93 33.04 -30.93
C GLU A 144 3.69 32.12 -29.96
N ASP A 145 3.35 32.17 -28.67
CA ASP A 145 3.92 31.27 -27.67
C ASP A 145 3.42 29.84 -27.88
N LEU A 146 2.18 29.68 -28.32
CA LEU A 146 1.61 28.38 -28.68
C LEU A 146 2.27 27.77 -29.92
N LYS A 147 2.64 28.57 -30.92
CA LYS A 147 3.39 28.08 -32.10
C LYS A 147 4.76 27.52 -31.73
N LYS A 148 5.43 28.15 -30.75
CA LYS A 148 6.74 27.73 -30.23
C LYS A 148 6.65 26.55 -29.26
N ALA A 149 5.48 26.36 -28.63
CA ALA A 149 5.25 25.25 -27.72
C ALA A 149 5.18 23.89 -28.45
N HIS A 150 5.25 22.80 -27.68
CA HIS A 150 5.14 21.47 -28.24
C HIS A 150 3.78 21.29 -28.96
N PRO A 151 3.75 20.69 -30.18
CA PRO A 151 2.54 20.58 -31.01
C PRO A 151 1.32 20.05 -30.26
N TYR A 152 1.52 18.99 -29.47
CA TYR A 152 0.49 18.41 -28.63
C TYR A 152 -0.13 19.40 -27.65
N LEU A 153 0.70 20.20 -26.97
CA LEU A 153 0.24 21.12 -25.94
C LEU A 153 -0.55 22.27 -26.58
N ALA A 154 -0.07 22.79 -27.70
CA ALA A 154 -0.75 23.83 -28.46
C ALA A 154 -2.13 23.37 -28.95
N VAL A 155 -2.20 22.19 -29.59
CA VAL A 155 -3.46 21.61 -30.07
C VAL A 155 -4.41 21.32 -28.91
N ARG A 156 -3.92 20.72 -27.82
CA ARG A 156 -4.73 20.40 -26.65
C ARG A 156 -5.29 21.66 -25.99
N THR A 157 -4.47 22.68 -25.77
CA THR A 157 -4.90 23.93 -25.16
C THR A 157 -5.93 24.67 -26.02
N LEU A 158 -5.77 24.71 -27.34
CA LEU A 158 -6.75 25.35 -28.22
C LEU A 158 -8.06 24.53 -28.33
N HIS A 159 -7.96 23.21 -28.37
CA HIS A 159 -9.14 22.35 -28.37
C HIS A 159 -9.91 22.43 -27.05
N GLU A 160 -9.23 22.47 -25.90
CA GLU A 160 -9.85 22.72 -24.59
C GLU A 160 -10.49 24.11 -24.50
N ARG A 161 -9.99 25.09 -25.27
CA ARG A 161 -10.61 26.42 -25.45
C ARG A 161 -11.77 26.43 -26.45
N GLY A 162 -12.08 25.30 -27.10
CA GLY A 162 -13.22 25.16 -28.00
C GLY A 162 -12.98 25.58 -29.45
N TYR A 163 -11.73 25.80 -29.87
CA TYR A 163 -11.43 26.08 -31.28
C TYR A 163 -11.65 24.82 -32.13
N SER A 164 -12.17 25.01 -33.36
CA SER A 164 -12.34 23.91 -34.28
C SER A 164 -10.99 23.40 -34.80
N ILE A 165 -10.92 22.15 -35.25
CA ILE A 165 -9.69 21.57 -35.84
C ILE A 165 -9.17 22.48 -36.97
N ARG A 166 -10.09 23.03 -37.77
CA ARG A 166 -9.81 23.99 -38.84
C ARG A 166 -9.03 25.19 -38.32
N ASP A 167 -9.59 25.86 -37.32
CA ASP A 167 -9.04 27.08 -36.76
C ASP A 167 -7.72 26.81 -36.05
N ILE A 168 -7.59 25.68 -35.36
CA ILE A 168 -6.36 25.26 -34.70
C ILE A 168 -5.23 25.09 -35.72
N ALA A 169 -5.47 24.40 -36.82
CA ALA A 169 -4.45 24.22 -37.84
C ALA A 169 -4.08 25.54 -38.53
N GLN A 170 -5.04 26.45 -38.73
CA GLN A 170 -4.76 27.79 -39.24
C GLN A 170 -3.94 28.64 -38.25
N MET A 171 -4.28 28.60 -36.96
CA MET A 171 -3.59 29.36 -35.91
C MET A 171 -2.16 28.85 -35.66
N LEU A 172 -1.94 27.54 -35.79
CA LEU A 172 -0.64 26.91 -35.59
C LEU A 172 0.17 26.74 -36.88
N GLU A 173 -0.38 27.15 -38.02
CA GLU A 173 0.23 26.95 -39.35
C GLU A 173 0.60 25.48 -39.62
N ARG A 174 -0.28 24.56 -39.22
CA ARG A 174 -0.11 23.11 -39.38
C ARG A 174 -1.20 22.49 -40.25
N GLY A 175 -0.95 21.26 -40.72
CA GLY A 175 -1.93 20.52 -41.50
C GLY A 175 -3.13 20.04 -40.67
N GLN A 176 -4.33 20.09 -41.24
CA GLN A 176 -5.57 19.58 -40.59
C GLN A 176 -5.46 18.12 -40.18
N GLY A 177 -4.83 17.30 -41.02
CA GLY A 177 -4.58 15.88 -40.75
C GLY A 177 -3.60 15.67 -39.59
N GLU A 178 -2.60 16.54 -39.44
CA GLU A 178 -1.65 16.50 -38.34
C GLU A 178 -2.33 16.83 -37.00
N VAL A 179 -3.14 17.88 -36.96
CA VAL A 179 -3.92 18.27 -35.77
C VAL A 179 -4.87 17.15 -35.36
N SER A 180 -5.59 16.56 -36.31
CA SER A 180 -6.47 15.41 -36.08
C SER A 180 -5.69 14.18 -35.57
N LEU A 181 -4.53 13.90 -36.15
CA LEU A 181 -3.68 12.79 -35.73
C LEU A 181 -3.16 12.98 -34.30
N ILE A 182 -2.69 14.19 -33.95
CA ILE A 182 -2.25 14.54 -32.60
C ILE A 182 -3.37 14.32 -31.58
N MET A 183 -4.59 14.75 -31.93
CA MET A 183 -5.78 14.58 -31.08
C MET A 183 -6.12 13.09 -30.88
N ASN A 184 -6.08 12.29 -31.94
CA ASN A 184 -6.37 10.85 -31.90
C ASN A 184 -5.30 10.05 -31.14
N LEU A 185 -4.01 10.37 -31.31
CA LEU A 185 -2.91 9.73 -30.58
C LEU A 185 -3.03 9.97 -29.07
N SER A 186 -3.61 11.10 -28.65
CA SER A 186 -3.90 11.37 -27.24
C SER A 186 -4.93 10.43 -26.63
N GLN A 187 -5.88 9.93 -27.43
CA GLN A 187 -6.96 9.08 -26.94
C GLN A 187 -6.49 7.62 -26.80
N LYS A 188 -5.67 7.13 -27.75
CA LYS A 188 -5.08 5.78 -27.68
C LYS A 188 -4.19 5.59 -26.44
N LYS A 189 -3.40 6.59 -26.05
CA LYS A 189 -2.55 6.49 -24.83
C LYS A 189 -3.33 6.37 -23.52
N LYS A 190 -4.60 6.81 -23.48
CA LYS A 190 -5.49 6.68 -22.31
C LYS A 190 -6.25 5.35 -22.28
N ALA A 191 -6.33 4.64 -23.40
CA ALA A 191 -7.08 3.39 -23.54
C ALA A 191 -6.22 2.13 -23.32
N CYS A 192 -4.89 2.27 -23.20
CA CYS A 192 -3.94 1.17 -23.02
C CYS A 192 -3.38 1.07 -21.60
N ILE A 193 -4.00 1.73 -20.61
CA ILE A 193 -3.63 1.66 -19.19
C ILE A 193 -4.83 1.11 -18.42
#